data_AF-A0A8S9PA43-F1
#
_entry.id   AF-A0A8S9PA43-F1
#
_cell.length_a   1.000
_cell.length_b   1.000
_cell.length_c   1.000
_cell.angle_alpha   90.00
_cell.angle_beta   90.00
_cell.angle_gamma   90.00
#
_symmetry.space_group_name_H-M   'P 1'
#
loop_
_entity.id
_entity.type
_entity.pdbx_description
1 polymer ?
#
loop_
_entity_poly.entity_id
_entity_poly.type
_entity_poly.pdbx_seq_one_letter_code
_entity_poly.pdbx_strand_id
1 'polypeptide(L)'
;MVFRVTPKGNAVYTQDIGDLTIFISKAEAFCVRASSFPGVSPNHVYILDVMEISFFKLADSSITTLTERIMAPYFFPPQNIEY
;
A
#
# COMPACT_ATOMS: atom_id res chain seq x y z
N MET A 1 0.36 0.91 11.41
CA MET A 1 0.58 -0.43 12.02
C MET A 1 -0.25 -1.45 11.27
N VAL A 2 0.25 -2.65 11.03
CA VAL A 2 -0.49 -3.74 10.35
C VAL A 2 -0.61 -4.92 11.28
N PHE A 3 -1.77 -5.55 11.29
CA PHE A 3 -2.06 -6.72 12.12
C PHE A 3 -2.53 -7.87 11.23
N ARG A 4 -1.89 -9.03 11.39
CA ARG A 4 -2.35 -10.29 10.79
C ARG A 4 -3.43 -10.89 11.67
N VAL A 5 -4.61 -11.13 11.09
CA VAL A 5 -5.70 -11.84 11.76
C VAL A 5 -5.42 -13.34 11.71
N THR A 6 -5.34 -13.96 12.88
CA THR A 6 -5.14 -15.41 13.01
C THR A 6 -6.45 -16.17 12.76
N PRO A 7 -6.42 -17.48 12.48
CA PRO A 7 -7.64 -18.28 12.32
C PRO A 7 -8.58 -18.26 13.54
N LYS A 8 -8.05 -17.94 14.73
CA LYS A 8 -8.83 -17.79 15.96
C LYS A 8 -9.46 -16.40 16.14
N GLY A 9 -9.28 -15.49 15.18
CA GLY A 9 -9.76 -14.10 15.21
C GLY A 9 -8.85 -13.11 15.94
N ASN A 10 -7.73 -13.56 16.53
CA ASN A 10 -6.79 -12.63 17.19
C ASN A 10 -6.02 -11.79 16.17
N ALA A 11 -5.87 -10.50 16.43
CA ALA A 11 -5.01 -9.60 15.67
C ALA A 11 -3.60 -9.58 16.27
N VAL A 12 -2.60 -9.97 15.48
CA VAL A 12 -1.18 -9.98 15.89
C VAL A 12 -0.41 -9.00 15.04
N TYR A 13 0.36 -8.10 15.67
CA TYR A 13 1.19 -7.15 14.94
C TYR A 13 2.15 -7.88 13.99
N THR A 14 2.29 -7.35 12.77
CA THR A 14 3.24 -7.87 11.78
C THR A 14 3.95 -6.73 11.05
N GLN A 15 5.22 -6.97 10.74
CA GLN A 15 6.07 -6.15 9.86
C GLN A 15 6.25 -6.80 8.49
N ASP A 16 5.55 -7.90 8.25
CA ASP A 16 5.61 -8.67 7.02
C ASP A 16 4.21 -9.07 6.57
N ILE A 17 3.81 -8.55 5.41
CA ILE A 17 2.59 -8.92 4.70
C ILE A 17 2.88 -9.75 3.44
N GLY A 18 4.13 -10.18 3.25
CA GLY A 18 4.58 -10.98 2.11
C GLY A 18 4.54 -10.23 0.80
N ASP A 19 4.05 -10.88 -0.26
CA ASP A 19 3.94 -10.33 -1.62
C ASP A 19 2.83 -9.27 -1.78
N LEU A 20 2.26 -8.76 -0.68
CA LEU A 20 1.22 -7.75 -0.74
C LEU A 20 1.79 -6.33 -0.67
N THR A 21 1.10 -5.41 -1.35
CA THR A 21 1.32 -3.96 -1.26
C THR A 21 -0.01 -3.27 -1.02
N ILE A 22 -0.04 -2.34 -0.07
CA ILE A 22 -1.24 -1.58 0.27
C ILE A 22 -1.16 -0.19 -0.37
N PHE A 23 -2.27 0.27 -0.94
CA PHE A 23 -2.41 1.60 -1.53
C PHE A 23 -3.44 2.39 -0.74
N ILE A 24 -3.04 3.57 -0.27
CA ILE A 24 -3.89 4.51 0.47
C ILE A 24 -3.85 5.85 -0.27
N SER A 25 -5.01 6.40 -0.58
CA SER A 25 -5.10 7.71 -1.22
C SER A 25 -6.41 8.39 -0.83
N LYS A 26 -6.83 9.44 -1.55
CA LYS A 26 -8.19 10.02 -1.40
C LYS A 26 -9.32 9.13 -1.92
N ALA A 27 -9.01 7.93 -2.44
CA ALA A 27 -9.98 6.93 -2.89
C ALA A 27 -10.05 5.78 -1.87
N GLU A 28 -10.89 4.76 -2.15
CA GLU A 28 -10.93 3.54 -1.34
C GLU A 28 -9.56 2.84 -1.33
N ALA A 29 -9.10 2.47 -0.15
CA ALA A 29 -7.84 1.76 0.01
C ALA A 29 -7.96 0.33 -0.52
N PHE A 30 -6.92 -0.16 -1.19
CA PHE A 30 -6.88 -1.52 -1.73
C PHE A 30 -5.49 -2.13 -1.56
N CYS A 31 -5.40 -3.44 -1.81
CA CYS A 31 -4.13 -4.13 -1.87
C CYS A 31 -4.05 -5.01 -3.12
N VAL A 32 -2.83 -5.23 -3.59
CA VAL A 32 -2.55 -6.13 -4.72
C VAL A 32 -1.36 -7.02 -4.36
N ARG A 33 -1.19 -8.09 -5.14
CA ARG A 33 0.08 -8.82 -5.17
C ARG A 33 1.12 -8.00 -5.94
N ALA A 34 2.22 -7.63 -5.31
CA ALA A 34 3.29 -6.84 -5.90
C ALA A 34 3.86 -7.54 -7.15
N SER A 35 4.06 -8.86 -7.08
CA SER A 35 4.52 -9.68 -8.20
C SER A 35 3.64 -9.61 -9.46
N SER A 36 2.38 -9.16 -9.35
CA SER A 36 1.47 -9.00 -10.49
C SER A 36 1.63 -7.65 -11.22
N PHE A 37 2.35 -6.67 -10.66
CA PHE A 37 2.42 -5.30 -11.19
C PHE A 37 3.88 -4.81 -11.27
N PRO A 38 4.39 -4.47 -12.48
CA PRO A 38 5.72 -3.90 -12.62
C PRO A 38 5.89 -2.61 -11.81
N GLY A 39 7.02 -2.46 -11.11
CA GLY A 39 7.34 -1.27 -10.32
C GLY A 39 6.69 -1.20 -8.94
N VAL A 40 5.94 -2.24 -8.53
CA VAL A 40 5.35 -2.34 -7.19
C VAL A 40 6.24 -3.19 -6.29
N SER A 41 6.61 -2.66 -5.13
CA SER A 41 7.44 -3.37 -4.15
C SER A 41 6.58 -4.12 -3.12
N PRO A 42 6.87 -5.41 -2.84
CA PRO A 42 6.14 -6.18 -1.82
C PRO A 42 6.44 -5.67 -0.41
N ASN A 43 5.55 -5.91 0.54
CA ASN A 43 5.69 -5.50 1.94
C ASN A 43 5.85 -3.97 2.13
N HIS A 44 5.14 -3.20 1.31
CA HIS A 44 5.12 -1.74 1.34
C HIS A 44 3.69 -1.18 1.43
N VAL A 45 3.58 0.05 1.90
CA VAL A 45 2.37 0.88 1.84
C VAL A 45 2.70 2.14 1.04
N TYR A 46 1.93 2.36 -0.03
CA TYR A 46 2.02 3.54 -0.88
C TYR A 46 0.91 4.49 -0.48
N ILE A 47 1.27 5.73 -0.15
CA ILE A 47 0.35 6.74 0.37
C ILE A 47 0.41 7.96 -0.53
N LEU A 48 -0.76 8.40 -1.01
CA LEU A 48 -0.94 9.67 -1.71
C LEU A 48 -1.84 10.60 -0.93
N ASP A 49 -1.39 11.82 -0.74
CA ASP A 49 -2.19 12.96 -0.32
C ASP A 49 -1.99 14.13 -1.31
N VAL A 50 -2.74 15.21 -1.12
CA VAL A 50 -2.74 16.38 -2.02
C VAL A 50 -1.36 17.05 -2.12
N MET A 51 -0.56 16.97 -1.05
CA MET A 51 0.76 17.63 -0.94
C MET A 51 1.89 16.64 -0.65
N GLU A 52 1.62 15.33 -0.66
CA GLU A 52 2.56 14.35 -0.14
C GLU A 52 2.45 13.02 -0.89
N ILE A 53 3.61 12.46 -1.24
CA ILE A 53 3.78 11.06 -1.59
C ILE A 53 4.62 10.41 -0.51
N SER A 54 4.13 9.32 0.06
CA SER A 54 4.83 8.57 1.10
C SER A 54 4.91 7.09 0.76
N PHE A 55 6.09 6.52 0.93
CA PHE A 55 6.37 5.10 0.79
C PHE A 55 6.82 4.57 2.14
N PHE A 56 6.01 3.68 2.72
CA PHE A 56 6.30 3.06 4.00
C PHE A 56 6.69 1.60 3.80
N LYS A 57 7.90 1.24 4.23
CA LYS A 57 8.41 -0.13 4.18
C LYS A 57 8.18 -0.80 5.54
N LEU A 58 7.38 -1.86 5.55
CA LEU A 58 6.97 -2.51 6.80
C LEU A 58 8.13 -3.23 7.51
N ALA A 59 9.07 -3.80 6.75
CA ALA A 59 10.16 -4.64 7.27
C ALA A 59 11.04 -3.95 8.33
N ASP A 60 11.32 -2.66 8.14
CA ASP A 60 12.17 -1.86 9.03
C ASP A 60 11.45 -0.61 9.56
N SER A 61 10.14 -0.50 9.31
CA SER A 61 9.31 0.66 9.65
C SER A 61 9.86 1.99 9.12
N SER A 62 10.58 1.98 7.99
CA SER A 62 11.09 3.20 7.37
C SER A 62 10.04 3.88 6.51
N ILE A 63 10.08 5.21 6.47
CA ILE A 63 9.23 6.03 5.61
C ILE A 63 10.11 6.93 4.74
N THR A 64 9.82 6.96 3.45
CA THR A 64 10.37 7.95 2.51
C THR A 64 9.23 8.81 2.01
N THR A 65 9.41 10.12 2.11
CA THR A 65 8.36 11.10 1.80
C THR A 65 8.87 12.15 0.83
N LEU A 66 8.02 12.55 -0.11
CA LEU A 66 8.22 13.68 -1.00
C LEU A 66 7.06 14.65 -0.84
N THR A 67 7.38 15.92 -0.53
CA THR A 67 6.39 17.00 -0.48
C THR A 67 6.28 17.67 -1.84
N GLU A 68 5.20 17.38 -2.56
CA GLU A 68 4.88 17.97 -3.85
C GLU A 68 3.36 18.04 -4.01
N ARG A 69 2.85 19.06 -4.70
CA ARG A 69 1.43 19.15 -5.03
C ARG A 69 1.07 18.07 -6.05
N ILE A 70 0.24 17.12 -5.65
CA ILE A 70 -0.27 16.04 -6.50
C ILE A 70 -1.64 16.43 -7.04
N MET A 71 -1.74 16.63 -8.36
CA MET A 71 -3.01 17.04 -8.99
C MET A 71 -4.10 15.97 -8.93
N ALA A 72 -3.71 14.69 -8.95
CA ALA A 72 -4.61 13.55 -8.88
C ALA A 72 -4.14 12.57 -7.78
N PRO A 73 -4.41 12.85 -6.49
CA PRO A 73 -3.94 12.05 -5.36
C PRO A 73 -4.82 10.80 -5.16
N TYR A 74 -4.97 10.00 -6.22
CA TYR A 74 -5.84 8.84 -6.28
C TYR A 74 -5.09 7.62 -6.82
N PHE A 75 -5.17 6.52 -6.09
CA PHE A 75 -4.94 5.20 -6.65
C PHE A 75 -6.28 4.55 -6.95
N PHE A 76 -6.37 3.86 -8.09
CA PHE A 76 -7.53 3.06 -8.44
C PHE A 76 -7.14 1.58 -8.45
N PRO A 77 -8.00 0.69 -7.91
CA PRO A 77 -7.73 -0.74 -7.96
C PRO A 77 -7.64 -1.22 -9.41
N PRO A 78 -6.91 -2.32 -9.67
CA PRO A 78 -6.84 -2.92 -11.01
C PRO A 78 -8.25 -3.11 -11.59
N GLN A 79 -8.46 -2.60 -12.79
CA GLN A 79 -9.73 -2.74 -13.51
C GLN A 79 -9.67 -4.00 -14.38
N ASN A 80 -10.73 -4.80 -14.38
CA ASN A 80 -10.90 -5.85 -15.39
C ASN A 80 -11.28 -5.18 -16.71
N ILE A 81 -10.28 -4.81 -17.50
CA ILE A 81 -10.49 -4.28 -18.85
C ILE A 81 -10.44 -5.50 -19.77
N GLU A 82 -11.62 -5.96 -20.21
CA GLU A 82 -11.70 -6.88 -21.34
C GLU A 82 -11.26 -6.12 -22.60
N TYR A 83 -10.28 -6.67 -23.33
CA TYR A 83 -9.78 -6.11 -24.59
C TYR A 83 -10.56 -6.67 -25.78
#